data_AF-A0A078FD91-F1
#
_entry.id   AF-A0A078FD91-F1
#
_cell.length_a   1.000
_cell.length_b   1.000
_cell.length_c   1.000
_cell.angle_alpha   90.00
_cell.angle_beta   90.00
_cell.angle_gamma   90.00
#
_symmetry.space_group_name_H-M   'P 1'
#
loop_
_entity.id
_entity.type
_entity.pdbx_description
1 polymer ?
#
loop_
_entity_poly.entity_id
_entity_poly.type
_entity_poly.pdbx_seq_one_letter_code
_entity_poly.pdbx_strand_id
1 'polypeptide(L)'
;MESTESYPPEELTNRSPEPSEDDSAEKPTHIRFLVSNAAAGSVIGKGGSTITEFQAKSGARIQLSRNQEFFPGTTDRIIMISGSIKEVVNGLELILDKLHSELHAEEGSDVEPRRRLRLVVPNSSCGGIIGKGGATIKSFIEESKAGIKISPLDNTFYGLSDRLVTLSGTFEEQMRAVDLILAKLTEDDHYSQNVHSPYSYAAGYNSANYAHNGSGGRYQNHQKEEAGSTVTIGVSDEHIGLVLGRGGRNIMEITQMTGARIKISDRGDFMSGTTDRKVTITGSQRAIQQAETMIKQKVDSASERETE
;
A
#
# COMPACT_ATOMS: atom_id res chain seq x y z
N MET A 1 53.32 -67.51 -7.31
CA MET A 1 51.86 -67.53 -7.48
C MET A 1 51.28 -66.71 -6.35
N GLU A 2 51.16 -65.41 -6.57
CA GLU A 2 50.47 -64.49 -5.67
C GLU A 2 49.30 -63.92 -6.46
N SER A 3 48.10 -64.29 -6.03
CA SER A 3 46.82 -63.91 -6.60
C SER A 3 46.39 -62.57 -6.03
N THR A 4 46.42 -61.52 -6.85
CA THR A 4 45.82 -60.22 -6.54
C THR A 4 44.30 -60.30 -6.71
N GLU A 5 43.57 -60.34 -5.60
CA GLU A 5 42.11 -60.10 -5.57
C GLU A 5 41.83 -58.60 -5.78
N SER A 6 40.93 -58.31 -6.72
CA SER A 6 40.45 -56.96 -7.01
C SER A 6 39.12 -56.74 -6.29
N TYR A 7 39.05 -55.69 -5.47
CA TYR A 7 37.80 -55.23 -4.85
C TYR A 7 36.99 -54.41 -5.86
N PRO A 8 35.65 -54.54 -5.90
CA PRO A 8 34.81 -53.66 -6.72
C PRO A 8 34.72 -52.26 -6.07
N PRO A 9 34.56 -51.19 -6.88
CA PRO A 9 34.41 -49.84 -6.35
C PRO A 9 33.05 -49.68 -5.63
N GLU A 10 33.08 -49.17 -4.41
CA GLU A 10 31.88 -48.76 -3.68
C GLU A 10 31.14 -47.66 -4.45
N GLU A 11 29.95 -47.97 -4.95
CA GLU A 11 29.01 -46.94 -5.40
C GLU A 11 28.59 -46.11 -4.19
N LEU A 12 29.11 -44.87 -4.13
CA LEU A 12 28.58 -43.82 -3.27
C LEU A 12 27.13 -43.53 -3.71
N THR A 13 26.17 -44.25 -3.13
CA THR A 13 24.76 -43.90 -3.26
C THR A 13 24.59 -42.52 -2.62
N ASN A 14 24.50 -41.50 -3.46
CA ASN A 14 24.10 -40.15 -3.08
C ASN A 14 22.64 -40.20 -2.60
N ARG A 15 22.43 -40.67 -1.36
CA ARG A 15 21.14 -40.52 -0.68
C ARG A 15 21.04 -39.06 -0.29
N SER A 16 20.38 -38.28 -1.14
CA SER A 16 19.83 -36.99 -0.75
C SER A 16 19.07 -37.20 0.56
N PRO A 17 19.24 -36.32 1.57
CA PRO A 17 18.40 -36.41 2.77
C PRO A 17 16.95 -36.34 2.31
N GLU A 18 16.16 -37.34 2.70
CA GLU A 18 14.71 -37.29 2.54
C GLU A 18 14.23 -35.99 3.19
N PRO A 19 13.39 -35.18 2.52
CA PRO A 19 12.87 -33.97 3.11
C PRO A 19 12.13 -34.37 4.39
N SER A 20 12.60 -33.87 5.52
CA SER A 20 11.90 -33.99 6.80
C SER A 20 10.46 -33.52 6.61
N GLU A 21 9.49 -34.35 7.00
CA GLU A 21 8.04 -34.11 6.86
C GLU A 21 7.50 -32.94 7.72
N ASP A 22 8.35 -31.99 8.14
CA ASP A 22 8.01 -30.89 9.05
C ASP A 22 8.33 -29.49 8.50
N ASP A 23 8.54 -29.35 7.19
CA ASP A 23 8.66 -28.03 6.53
C ASP A 23 7.47 -27.79 5.60
N SER A 24 6.25 -27.83 6.16
CA SER A 24 5.14 -27.10 5.53
C SER A 24 5.41 -25.62 5.74
N ALA A 25 6.26 -25.02 4.90
CA ALA A 25 6.56 -23.60 4.93
C ALA A 25 5.24 -22.82 5.04
N GLU A 26 5.00 -22.20 6.20
CA GLU A 26 3.76 -21.47 6.47
C GLU A 26 3.57 -20.44 5.36
N LYS A 27 2.44 -20.51 4.65
CA LYS A 27 2.20 -19.64 3.49
C LYS A 27 2.33 -18.18 3.96
N PRO A 28 3.21 -17.38 3.34
CA PRO A 28 3.36 -15.98 3.73
C PRO A 28 2.05 -15.23 3.47
N THR A 29 1.71 -14.35 4.40
CA THR A 29 0.55 -13.47 4.33
C THR A 29 0.96 -12.02 4.48
N HIS A 30 -0.01 -11.12 4.39
CA HIS A 30 0.20 -9.70 4.62
C HIS A 30 -1.06 -9.06 5.23
N ILE A 31 -0.90 -7.87 5.79
CA ILE A 31 -2.01 -6.98 6.13
C ILE A 31 -1.68 -5.57 5.66
N ARG A 32 -2.69 -4.85 5.17
CA ARG A 32 -2.57 -3.44 4.78
C ARG A 32 -3.55 -2.61 5.60
N PHE A 33 -3.12 -1.45 6.08
CA PHE A 33 -4.00 -0.53 6.81
C PHE A 33 -3.60 0.93 6.63
N LEU A 34 -4.57 1.81 6.85
CA LEU A 34 -4.40 3.25 6.71
C LEU A 34 -3.81 3.86 7.98
N VAL A 35 -2.89 4.80 7.78
CA VAL A 35 -2.27 5.60 8.83
C VAL A 35 -2.21 7.06 8.39
N SER A 36 -2.45 8.00 9.30
CA SER A 36 -2.31 9.43 8.97
C SER A 36 -0.85 9.76 8.62
N ASN A 37 -0.62 10.87 7.90
CA ASN A 37 0.76 11.24 7.55
C ASN A 37 1.64 11.50 8.79
N ALA A 38 1.08 12.06 9.86
CA ALA A 38 1.79 12.30 11.12
C ALA A 38 2.15 10.98 11.82
N ALA A 39 1.16 10.07 11.96
CA ALA A 39 1.35 8.74 12.53
C ALA A 39 2.36 7.90 11.71
N ALA A 40 2.36 8.03 10.38
CA ALA A 40 3.36 7.39 9.52
C ALA A 40 4.79 7.87 9.84
N GLY A 41 4.98 9.17 10.11
CA GLY A 41 6.26 9.72 10.51
C GLY A 41 6.76 9.12 11.83
N SER A 42 5.87 8.93 12.79
CA SER A 42 6.15 8.28 14.07
C SER A 42 6.56 6.81 13.92
N VAL A 43 5.82 6.04 13.11
CA VAL A 43 6.13 4.63 12.84
C VAL A 43 7.50 4.49 12.16
N ILE A 44 7.87 5.41 11.27
CA ILE A 44 9.20 5.43 10.65
C ILE A 44 10.27 5.74 11.71
N GLY A 45 10.05 6.76 12.53
CA GLY A 45 11.03 7.24 13.50
C GLY A 45 12.18 8.02 12.86
N LYS A 46 13.00 8.67 13.69
CA LYS A 46 14.15 9.46 13.20
C LYS A 46 15.15 8.55 12.48
N GLY A 47 15.40 8.81 11.20
CA GLY A 47 16.29 7.99 10.38
C GLY A 47 15.80 6.56 10.12
N GLY A 48 14.50 6.27 10.32
CA GLY A 48 13.96 4.92 10.15
C GLY A 48 14.18 3.99 11.35
N SER A 49 14.57 4.51 12.51
CA SER A 49 14.92 3.70 13.69
C SER A 49 13.76 2.84 14.18
N THR A 50 12.56 3.42 14.27
CA THR A 50 11.39 2.76 14.88
C THR A 50 10.85 1.65 13.99
N ILE A 51 10.71 1.89 12.68
CA ILE A 51 10.29 0.85 11.74
C ILE A 51 11.31 -0.28 11.66
N THR A 52 12.62 0.04 11.77
CA THR A 52 13.68 -0.98 11.81
C THR A 52 13.57 -1.85 13.06
N GLU A 53 13.33 -1.24 14.22
CA GLU A 53 13.09 -1.94 15.48
C GLU A 53 11.84 -2.84 15.41
N PHE A 54 10.74 -2.35 14.85
CA PHE A 54 9.50 -3.13 14.71
C PHE A 54 9.69 -4.33 13.80
N GLN A 55 10.40 -4.17 12.67
CA GLN A 55 10.73 -5.31 11.81
C GLN A 55 11.62 -6.33 12.54
N ALA A 56 12.62 -5.86 13.29
CA ALA A 56 13.50 -6.75 14.05
C ALA A 56 12.77 -7.53 15.16
N LYS A 57 11.84 -6.87 15.87
CA LYS A 57 11.06 -7.49 16.96
C LYS A 57 9.97 -8.43 16.46
N SER A 58 9.29 -8.06 15.38
CA SER A 58 8.18 -8.84 14.84
C SER A 58 8.60 -9.98 13.93
N GLY A 59 9.79 -9.90 13.31
CA GLY A 59 10.19 -10.78 12.21
C GLY A 59 9.53 -10.41 10.87
N ALA A 60 8.52 -9.55 10.88
CA ALA A 60 7.81 -9.14 9.68
C ALA A 60 8.57 -8.09 8.88
N ARG A 61 8.30 -8.07 7.57
CA ARG A 61 8.64 -6.97 6.68
C ARG A 61 7.55 -5.92 6.75
N ILE A 62 7.93 -4.69 7.10
CA ILE A 62 7.02 -3.54 7.22
C ILE A 62 7.39 -2.53 6.13
N GLN A 63 6.44 -2.20 5.27
CA GLN A 63 6.58 -1.20 4.22
C GLN A 63 5.55 -0.11 4.41
N LEU A 64 5.90 1.11 4.03
CA LEU A 64 5.01 2.26 4.11
C LEU A 64 5.00 2.95 2.75
N SER A 65 3.82 3.40 2.28
CA SER A 65 3.70 4.15 1.02
C SER A 65 4.56 5.41 1.07
N ARG A 66 5.01 5.97 -0.06
CA ARG A 66 5.91 7.14 -0.05
C ARG A 66 5.22 8.37 0.55
N ASN A 67 6.01 9.41 0.83
CA ASN A 67 5.45 10.68 1.26
C ASN A 67 4.49 11.20 0.17
N GLN A 68 3.31 11.67 0.59
CA GLN A 68 2.21 12.11 -0.29
C GLN A 68 1.58 11.01 -1.18
N GLU A 69 1.96 9.75 -0.98
CA GLU A 69 1.30 8.60 -1.62
C GLU A 69 0.17 8.11 -0.73
N PHE A 70 -1.01 8.72 -0.93
CA PHE A 70 -2.19 8.47 -0.13
C PHE A 70 -3.09 7.37 -0.72
N PHE A 71 -3.86 6.70 0.14
CA PHE A 71 -4.95 5.85 -0.32
C PHE A 71 -6.03 6.72 -0.99
N PRO A 72 -6.56 6.33 -2.16
CA PRO A 72 -7.51 7.14 -2.91
C PRO A 72 -8.69 7.62 -2.06
N GLY A 73 -9.01 8.91 -2.18
CA GLY A 73 -10.09 9.54 -1.42
C GLY A 73 -9.74 9.92 0.02
N THR A 74 -8.51 9.68 0.46
CA THR A 74 -8.02 10.00 1.81
C THR A 74 -6.75 10.84 1.77
N THR A 75 -6.32 11.31 2.94
CA THR A 75 -4.98 11.88 3.16
C THR A 75 -4.11 10.91 3.98
N ASP A 76 -4.48 9.63 3.98
CA ASP A 76 -3.83 8.59 4.77
C ASP A 76 -2.88 7.79 3.89
N ARG A 77 -1.73 7.43 4.47
CA ARG A 77 -0.75 6.54 3.86
C ARG A 77 -1.11 5.09 4.17
N ILE A 78 -0.57 4.16 3.40
CA ILE A 78 -0.73 2.73 3.66
C ILE A 78 0.52 2.19 4.35
N ILE A 79 0.32 1.41 5.41
CA ILE A 79 1.31 0.46 5.92
C ILE A 79 0.95 -0.94 5.40
N MET A 80 1.94 -1.66 4.89
CA MET A 80 1.86 -3.09 4.62
C MET A 80 2.83 -3.85 5.54
N ILE A 81 2.32 -4.86 6.23
CA ILE A 81 3.12 -5.81 7.01
C ILE A 81 3.01 -7.17 6.32
N SER A 82 4.14 -7.86 6.12
CA SER A 82 4.19 -9.16 5.42
C SER A 82 5.14 -10.13 6.13
N GLY A 83 4.79 -11.41 6.15
CA GLY A 83 5.47 -12.48 6.89
C GLY A 83 4.53 -13.66 7.13
N SER A 84 4.87 -14.53 8.07
CA SER A 84 3.92 -15.50 8.65
C SER A 84 2.76 -14.78 9.37
N ILE A 85 1.68 -15.52 9.68
CA ILE A 85 0.52 -14.93 10.38
C ILE A 85 0.98 -14.32 11.71
N LYS A 86 1.81 -15.06 12.46
CA LYS A 86 2.34 -14.62 13.76
C LYS A 86 3.18 -13.35 13.65
N GLU A 87 4.10 -13.30 12.69
CA GLU A 87 4.95 -12.11 12.48
C GLU A 87 4.12 -10.89 12.10
N VAL A 88 3.11 -11.06 11.23
CA VAL A 88 2.21 -9.98 10.81
C VAL A 88 1.40 -9.42 11.98
N VAL A 89 0.82 -10.29 12.81
CA VAL A 89 0.04 -9.87 13.99
C VAL A 89 0.94 -9.15 15.00
N ASN A 90 2.13 -9.68 15.29
CA ASN A 90 3.10 -9.04 16.17
C ASN A 90 3.53 -7.66 15.65
N GLY A 91 3.79 -7.55 14.34
CA GLY A 91 4.16 -6.28 13.70
C GLY A 91 3.03 -5.25 13.81
N LEU A 92 1.77 -5.68 13.64
CA LEU A 92 0.62 -4.81 13.78
C LEU A 92 0.48 -4.33 15.23
N GLU A 93 0.59 -5.23 16.20
CA GLU A 93 0.49 -4.93 17.63
C GLU A 93 1.50 -3.84 18.03
N LEU A 94 2.77 -3.99 17.66
CA LEU A 94 3.83 -3.01 17.94
C LEU A 94 3.53 -1.63 17.35
N ILE A 95 2.99 -1.58 16.13
CA ILE A 95 2.64 -0.31 15.49
C ILE A 95 1.45 0.34 16.18
N LEU A 96 0.40 -0.43 16.44
CA LEU A 96 -0.82 0.11 17.06
C LEU A 96 -0.57 0.57 18.49
N ASP A 97 0.24 -0.15 19.26
CA ASP A 97 0.66 0.24 20.62
C ASP A 97 1.45 1.56 20.61
N LYS A 98 2.41 1.69 19.69
CA LYS A 98 3.17 2.94 19.49
C LYS A 98 2.27 4.13 19.14
N LEU A 99 1.33 3.92 18.21
CA LEU A 99 0.34 4.93 17.87
C LEU A 99 -0.59 5.22 19.06
N HIS A 100 -0.81 4.24 19.93
CA HIS A 100 -1.52 4.39 21.20
C HIS A 100 -0.85 5.35 22.17
N SER A 101 0.43 5.10 22.47
CA SER A 101 1.17 5.87 23.48
C SER A 101 1.36 7.35 23.14
N GLU A 102 1.50 7.72 21.86
CA GLU A 102 1.82 9.11 21.47
C GLU A 102 0.66 10.09 21.58
N LEU A 103 -0.58 9.62 21.62
CA LEU A 103 -1.75 10.51 21.74
C LEU A 103 -2.08 10.84 23.20
N HIS A 104 -1.72 9.97 24.14
CA HIS A 104 -1.84 10.22 25.58
C HIS A 104 -0.84 11.28 26.09
N ALA A 105 0.17 11.62 25.28
CA ALA A 105 1.13 12.66 25.60
C ALA A 105 0.62 14.09 25.26
N GLU A 106 -0.40 14.22 24.40
CA GLU A 106 -0.78 15.51 23.79
C GLU A 106 -2.14 16.05 24.28
N GLU A 107 -3.00 15.27 24.94
CA GLU A 107 -4.33 15.76 25.39
C GLU A 107 -4.68 15.29 26.81
N GLY A 108 -4.70 16.23 27.76
CA GLY A 108 -5.26 16.05 29.11
C GLY A 108 -6.79 16.01 29.15
N SER A 109 -7.44 15.37 28.17
CA SER A 109 -8.90 15.24 28.10
C SER A 109 -9.31 13.77 28.23
N ASP A 110 -10.23 13.49 29.16
CA ASP A 110 -10.71 12.16 29.58
C ASP A 110 -11.63 11.47 28.53
N VAL A 111 -11.53 11.89 27.27
CA VAL A 111 -12.28 11.28 26.16
C VAL A 111 -11.30 10.47 25.34
N GLU A 112 -11.17 9.19 25.68
CA GLU A 112 -10.41 8.22 24.87
C GLU A 112 -10.90 8.31 23.41
N PRO A 113 -10.08 8.81 22.47
CA PRO A 113 -10.50 8.94 21.09
C PRO A 113 -10.81 7.52 20.60
N ARG A 114 -12.08 7.25 20.23
CA ARG A 114 -12.49 5.95 19.69
C ARG A 114 -11.71 5.67 18.40
N ARG A 115 -10.57 5.02 18.55
CA ARG A 115 -9.64 4.77 17.44
C ARG A 115 -10.29 3.81 16.48
N ARG A 116 -10.16 4.12 15.20
CA ARG A 116 -10.63 3.25 14.14
C ARG A 116 -9.44 2.73 13.37
N LEU A 117 -9.27 1.42 13.35
CA LEU A 117 -8.34 0.76 12.44
C LEU A 117 -9.02 0.55 11.10
N ARG A 118 -8.44 1.03 10.01
CA ARG A 118 -8.99 0.87 8.65
C ARG A 118 -8.07 -0.02 7.84
N LEU A 119 -8.44 -1.29 7.72
CA LEU A 119 -7.74 -2.25 6.87
C LEU A 119 -8.07 -1.99 5.41
N VAL A 120 -7.08 -2.17 4.53
CA VAL A 120 -7.23 -2.12 3.08
C VAL A 120 -7.28 -3.56 2.57
N VAL A 121 -8.44 -3.96 2.05
CA VAL A 121 -8.69 -5.35 1.66
C VAL A 121 -9.14 -5.40 0.19
N PRO A 122 -8.58 -6.30 -0.64
CA PRO A 122 -9.08 -6.50 -2.00
C PRO A 122 -10.58 -6.79 -2.01
N ASN A 123 -11.30 -6.19 -2.95
CA ASN A 123 -12.73 -6.38 -3.13
C ASN A 123 -13.08 -7.85 -3.39
N SER A 124 -12.23 -8.57 -4.11
CA SER A 124 -12.37 -10.02 -4.34
C SER A 124 -12.46 -10.81 -3.04
N SER A 125 -11.68 -10.41 -2.03
CA SER A 125 -11.60 -11.11 -0.74
C SER A 125 -12.66 -10.62 0.27
N CYS A 126 -13.27 -9.47 0.05
CA CYS A 126 -14.34 -8.95 0.93
C CYS A 126 -15.57 -9.86 0.96
N GLY A 127 -15.86 -10.61 -0.10
CA GLY A 127 -16.95 -11.57 -0.13
C GLY A 127 -16.81 -12.66 0.94
N GLY A 128 -15.57 -13.13 1.17
CA GLY A 128 -15.25 -14.11 2.21
C GLY A 128 -15.45 -13.58 3.63
N ILE A 129 -15.06 -12.32 3.87
CA ILE A 129 -15.28 -11.65 5.17
C ILE A 129 -16.78 -11.45 5.44
N ILE A 130 -17.56 -11.05 4.42
CA ILE A 130 -19.01 -10.83 4.58
C ILE A 130 -19.72 -12.17 4.82
N GLY A 131 -19.42 -13.18 4.01
CA GLY A 131 -20.09 -14.47 4.04
C GLY A 131 -21.54 -14.43 3.51
N LYS A 132 -22.13 -15.61 3.31
CA LYS A 132 -23.51 -15.73 2.81
C LYS A 132 -24.49 -15.06 3.78
N GLY A 133 -25.29 -14.11 3.29
CA GLY A 133 -26.25 -13.36 4.13
C GLY A 133 -25.60 -12.50 5.24
N GLY A 134 -24.30 -12.20 5.13
CA GLY A 134 -23.55 -11.50 6.17
C GLY A 134 -23.23 -12.35 7.40
N ALA A 135 -23.35 -13.68 7.32
CA ALA A 135 -23.18 -14.56 8.48
C ALA A 135 -21.77 -14.48 9.09
N THR A 136 -20.73 -14.47 8.25
CA THR A 136 -19.32 -14.46 8.70
C THR A 136 -18.97 -13.15 9.40
N ILE A 137 -19.30 -12.00 8.78
CA ILE A 137 -19.03 -10.70 9.43
C ILE A 137 -19.82 -10.53 10.74
N LYS A 138 -21.03 -11.10 10.83
CA LYS A 138 -21.81 -11.10 12.08
C LYS A 138 -21.12 -11.91 13.18
N SER A 139 -20.58 -13.10 12.86
CA SER A 139 -19.82 -13.89 13.83
C SER A 139 -18.56 -13.14 14.27
N PHE A 140 -17.85 -12.50 13.34
CA PHE A 140 -16.66 -11.72 13.69
C PHE A 140 -16.98 -10.57 14.64
N ILE A 141 -18.10 -9.86 14.43
CA ILE A 141 -18.58 -8.81 15.33
C ILE A 141 -18.91 -9.38 16.71
N GLU A 142 -19.59 -10.53 16.78
CA GLU A 142 -19.97 -11.18 18.04
C GLU A 142 -18.75 -11.67 18.83
N GLU A 143 -17.84 -12.38 18.18
CA GLU A 143 -16.65 -13.00 18.78
C GLU A 143 -15.61 -11.96 19.21
N SER A 144 -15.33 -10.98 18.36
CA SER A 144 -14.36 -9.92 18.67
C SER A 144 -14.93 -8.84 19.60
N LYS A 145 -16.26 -8.69 19.65
CA LYS A 145 -16.97 -7.56 20.25
C LYS A 145 -16.64 -6.20 19.61
N ALA A 146 -15.87 -6.17 18.52
CA ALA A 146 -15.55 -4.96 17.78
C ALA A 146 -16.69 -4.58 16.83
N GLY A 147 -16.84 -3.28 16.59
CA GLY A 147 -17.64 -2.79 15.46
C GLY A 147 -16.86 -2.95 14.16
N ILE A 148 -17.35 -3.81 13.26
CA ILE A 148 -16.75 -4.08 11.94
C ILE A 148 -17.65 -3.52 10.83
N LYS A 149 -17.10 -2.64 9.98
CA LYS A 149 -17.82 -2.06 8.84
C LYS A 149 -16.98 -2.13 7.58
N ILE A 150 -17.54 -2.69 6.52
CA ILE A 150 -16.90 -2.69 5.20
C ILE A 150 -17.48 -1.55 4.39
N SER A 151 -16.63 -0.70 3.83
CA SER A 151 -17.05 0.39 2.95
C SER A 151 -17.87 -0.18 1.78
N PRO A 152 -18.87 0.55 1.27
CA PRO A 152 -19.51 0.16 0.02
C PRO A 152 -18.48 0.03 -1.10
N LEU A 153 -18.86 -0.63 -2.19
CA LEU A 153 -18.07 -0.60 -3.40
C LEU A 153 -18.08 0.84 -3.91
N ASP A 154 -16.99 1.56 -3.68
CA ASP A 154 -16.88 2.96 -4.09
C ASP A 154 -16.39 3.00 -5.54
N ASN A 155 -17.33 3.09 -6.48
CA ASN A 155 -17.04 3.26 -7.91
C ASN A 155 -16.44 4.64 -8.25
N THR A 156 -16.23 5.52 -7.25
CA THR A 156 -15.68 6.87 -7.47
C THR A 156 -14.20 6.83 -7.85
N PHE A 157 -13.47 5.76 -7.50
CA PHE A 157 -12.05 5.63 -7.81
C PHE A 157 -11.82 4.52 -8.83
N TYR A 158 -11.70 4.90 -10.09
CA TYR A 158 -11.45 3.97 -11.19
C TYR A 158 -10.18 3.16 -10.95
N GLY A 159 -10.27 1.84 -11.10
CA GLY A 159 -9.15 0.92 -10.87
C GLY A 159 -8.82 0.64 -9.40
N LEU A 160 -9.53 1.25 -8.43
CA LEU A 160 -9.44 0.84 -7.03
C LEU A 160 -10.19 -0.48 -6.87
N SER A 161 -9.44 -1.57 -6.78
CA SER A 161 -9.98 -2.89 -6.48
C SER A 161 -9.99 -3.19 -4.98
N ASP A 162 -9.74 -2.22 -4.12
CA ASP A 162 -9.68 -2.37 -2.66
C ASP A 162 -10.88 -1.72 -1.97
N ARG A 163 -11.26 -2.26 -0.81
CA ARG A 163 -12.28 -1.73 0.10
C ARG A 163 -11.70 -1.53 1.48
N LEU A 164 -12.30 -0.61 2.24
CA LEU A 164 -11.90 -0.33 3.61
C LEU A 164 -12.72 -1.17 4.58
N VAL A 165 -12.05 -1.99 5.39
CA VAL A 165 -12.66 -2.65 6.55
C VAL A 165 -12.30 -1.84 7.79
N THR A 166 -13.29 -1.15 8.34
CA THR A 166 -13.14 -0.29 9.52
C THR A 166 -13.49 -1.07 10.78
N LEU A 167 -12.54 -1.17 11.70
CA LEU A 167 -12.67 -1.75 13.02
C LEU A 167 -12.77 -0.62 14.05
N SER A 168 -13.62 -0.82 15.05
CA SER A 168 -13.84 0.11 16.17
C SER A 168 -14.08 -0.69 17.44
N GLY A 169 -13.69 -0.16 18.60
CA GLY A 169 -13.67 -0.89 19.86
C GLY A 169 -12.38 -0.63 20.62
N THR A 170 -12.14 -1.35 21.71
CA THR A 170 -10.86 -1.33 22.44
C THR A 170 -9.72 -1.93 21.60
N PHE A 171 -8.49 -1.78 22.08
CA PHE A 171 -7.32 -2.38 21.44
C PHE A 171 -7.48 -3.90 21.31
N GLU A 172 -7.90 -4.58 22.39
CA GLU A 172 -8.09 -6.03 22.42
C GLU A 172 -9.25 -6.50 21.54
N GLU A 173 -10.33 -5.71 21.44
CA GLU A 173 -11.43 -5.98 20.52
C GLU A 173 -10.97 -5.88 19.06
N GLN A 174 -10.17 -4.86 18.74
CA GLN A 174 -9.63 -4.69 17.38
C GLN A 174 -8.65 -5.80 17.01
N MET A 175 -7.74 -6.19 17.91
CA MET A 175 -6.78 -7.27 17.64
C MET A 175 -7.51 -8.61 17.40
N ARG A 176 -8.52 -8.95 18.22
CA ARG A 176 -9.35 -10.14 17.98
C ARG A 176 -10.08 -10.09 16.64
N ALA A 177 -10.58 -8.92 16.25
CA ALA A 177 -11.22 -8.76 14.94
C ALA A 177 -10.21 -8.94 13.78
N VAL A 178 -8.99 -8.46 13.95
CA VAL A 178 -7.90 -8.65 12.98
C VAL A 178 -7.58 -10.13 12.81
N ASP A 179 -7.44 -10.89 13.90
CA ASP A 179 -7.14 -12.33 13.83
C ASP A 179 -8.20 -13.09 13.02
N LEU A 180 -9.49 -12.84 13.31
CA LEU A 180 -10.60 -13.46 12.60
C LEU A 180 -10.63 -13.09 11.11
N ILE A 181 -10.40 -11.81 10.79
CA ILE A 181 -10.36 -11.33 9.41
C ILE A 181 -9.15 -11.92 8.68
N LEU A 182 -7.96 -11.91 9.28
CA LEU A 182 -6.75 -12.39 8.65
C LEU A 182 -6.82 -13.89 8.40
N ALA A 183 -7.29 -14.68 9.37
CA ALA A 183 -7.55 -16.11 9.19
C ALA A 183 -8.46 -16.36 7.99
N LYS A 184 -9.52 -15.56 7.85
CA LYS A 184 -10.45 -15.70 6.72
C LYS A 184 -9.85 -15.29 5.38
N LEU A 185 -9.01 -14.25 5.39
CA LEU A 185 -8.32 -13.80 4.18
C LEU A 185 -7.29 -14.82 3.70
N THR A 186 -6.62 -15.52 4.61
CA THR A 186 -5.65 -16.57 4.25
C THR A 186 -6.26 -17.84 3.67
N GLU A 187 -7.58 -18.04 3.83
CA GLU A 187 -8.32 -19.10 3.13
C GLU A 187 -8.53 -18.79 1.63
N ASP A 188 -8.40 -17.52 1.22
CA ASP A 188 -8.52 -17.09 -0.18
C ASP A 188 -7.15 -17.10 -0.86
N ASP A 189 -6.93 -18.08 -1.75
CA ASP A 189 -5.67 -18.19 -2.50
C ASP A 189 -5.34 -16.90 -3.29
N HIS A 190 -6.36 -16.15 -3.77
CA HIS A 190 -6.13 -14.90 -4.50
C HIS A 190 -5.64 -13.77 -3.59
N TYR A 191 -5.88 -13.85 -2.27
CA TYR A 191 -5.34 -12.88 -1.32
C TYR A 191 -3.82 -13.02 -1.19
N SER A 192 -3.32 -14.27 -1.10
CA SER A 192 -1.89 -14.56 -0.92
C SER A 192 -1.01 -14.08 -2.09
N GLN A 193 -1.56 -14.02 -3.31
CA GLN A 193 -0.81 -13.54 -4.48
C GLN A 193 -0.51 -12.04 -4.44
N ASN A 194 -1.29 -11.26 -3.67
CA ASN A 194 -1.16 -9.80 -3.62
C ASN A 194 -0.02 -9.30 -2.71
N VAL A 195 0.75 -10.19 -2.08
CA VAL A 195 1.92 -9.84 -1.26
C VAL A 195 2.96 -9.04 -2.08
N HIS A 196 3.01 -9.23 -3.40
CA HIS A 196 4.01 -8.60 -4.28
C HIS A 196 3.59 -7.24 -4.86
N SER A 197 2.34 -6.81 -4.68
CA SER A 197 1.83 -5.52 -5.17
C SER A 197 1.29 -4.69 -4.00
N PRO A 198 2.18 -4.07 -3.20
CA PRO A 198 1.77 -3.37 -1.99
C PRO A 198 0.86 -2.14 -2.27
N TYR A 199 0.95 -1.56 -3.47
CA TYR A 199 0.26 -0.32 -3.85
C TYR A 199 -0.22 -0.37 -5.32
N SER A 200 -1.32 -1.08 -5.59
CA SER A 200 -1.82 -1.33 -6.95
C SER A 200 -2.19 -0.07 -7.74
N TYR A 201 -2.50 1.03 -7.06
CA TYR A 201 -2.80 2.33 -7.67
C TYR A 201 -1.54 3.21 -7.84
N ALA A 202 -0.39 2.79 -7.33
CA ALA A 202 0.88 3.51 -7.44
C ALA A 202 1.66 3.16 -8.73
N ALA A 203 1.07 2.38 -9.64
CA ALA A 203 1.70 1.91 -10.88
C ALA A 203 2.23 3.03 -11.81
N GLY A 204 1.88 4.31 -11.57
CA GLY A 204 2.47 5.47 -12.24
C GLY A 204 3.76 6.03 -11.61
N TYR A 205 4.18 5.54 -10.43
CA TYR A 205 5.34 6.02 -9.67
C TYR A 205 6.43 4.93 -9.55
N ASN A 206 7.11 4.63 -10.65
CA ASN A 206 8.31 3.79 -10.69
C ASN A 206 8.20 2.46 -9.92
N SER A 207 7.79 1.41 -10.64
CA SER A 207 7.99 0.02 -10.21
C SER A 207 9.49 -0.38 -10.13
N ALA A 208 10.41 0.50 -10.53
CA ALA A 208 11.84 0.26 -10.55
C ALA A 208 12.55 0.42 -9.18
N ASN A 209 11.90 0.96 -8.15
CA ASN A 209 12.56 1.27 -6.86
C ASN A 209 12.09 0.43 -5.66
N TYR A 210 11.26 -0.60 -5.86
CA TYR A 210 10.96 -1.58 -4.80
C TYR A 210 12.09 -2.63 -4.63
N ALA A 211 13.16 -2.52 -5.42
CA ALA A 211 14.32 -3.38 -5.34
C ALA A 211 15.42 -2.79 -4.43
N HIS A 212 15.66 -3.51 -3.33
CA HIS A 212 17.00 -3.94 -2.93
C HIS A 212 17.93 -2.90 -2.27
N ASN A 213 17.97 -2.90 -0.93
CA ASN A 213 19.17 -2.50 -0.19
C ASN A 213 19.85 -3.78 0.32
N GLY A 214 20.67 -4.39 -0.53
CA GLY A 214 21.48 -5.57 -0.24
C GLY A 214 22.40 -5.92 -1.41
N SER A 215 23.71 -5.86 -1.19
CA SER A 215 24.73 -6.72 -1.80
C SER A 215 24.67 -7.06 -3.32
N GLY A 216 25.40 -6.26 -4.11
CA GLY A 216 26.16 -6.60 -5.33
C GLY A 216 25.79 -7.82 -6.19
N GLY A 217 25.35 -7.54 -7.42
CA GLY A 217 25.35 -8.50 -8.54
C GLY A 217 25.13 -7.80 -9.87
N ARG A 218 26.20 -7.62 -10.66
CA ARG A 218 26.14 -7.06 -12.02
C ARG A 218 25.47 -8.07 -12.96
N TYR A 219 24.24 -7.78 -13.38
CA TYR A 219 23.68 -8.32 -14.61
C TYR A 219 23.39 -7.16 -15.56
N GLN A 220 24.15 -7.12 -16.65
CA GLN A 220 23.98 -6.17 -17.74
C GLN A 220 22.74 -6.60 -18.54
N ASN A 221 21.60 -5.96 -18.28
CA ASN A 221 20.40 -6.16 -19.08
C ASN A 221 20.21 -4.94 -19.98
N HIS A 222 20.50 -5.10 -21.27
CA HIS A 222 20.13 -4.16 -22.32
C HIS A 222 18.61 -4.20 -22.51
N GLN A 223 17.85 -3.52 -21.66
CA GLN A 223 16.52 -3.03 -22.03
C GLN A 223 16.66 -1.55 -22.35
N LYS A 224 16.46 -1.20 -23.63
CA LYS A 224 16.27 0.18 -24.06
C LYS A 224 15.16 0.80 -23.21
N GLU A 225 15.52 1.69 -22.31
CA GLU A 225 14.61 2.67 -21.73
C GLU A 225 14.02 3.46 -22.92
N GLU A 226 12.73 3.25 -23.23
CA GLU A 226 12.00 4.23 -24.01
C GLU A 226 12.06 5.55 -23.23
N ALA A 227 12.76 6.53 -23.78
CA ALA A 227 12.91 7.85 -23.18
C ALA A 227 11.51 8.46 -22.97
N GLY A 228 11.00 8.38 -21.73
CA GLY A 228 9.76 9.03 -21.34
C GLY A 228 9.87 10.51 -21.65
N SER A 229 8.96 11.02 -22.49
CA SER A 229 8.93 12.44 -22.85
C SER A 229 8.41 13.25 -21.65
N THR A 230 8.78 14.52 -21.57
CA THR A 230 8.28 15.43 -20.53
C THR A 230 7.73 16.69 -21.18
N VAL A 231 6.53 17.11 -20.76
CA VAL A 231 5.86 18.33 -21.19
C VAL A 231 5.52 19.15 -19.97
N THR A 232 5.70 20.47 -20.03
CA THR A 232 5.25 21.40 -18.99
C THR A 232 4.18 22.30 -19.58
N ILE A 233 3.03 22.38 -18.93
CA ILE A 233 1.93 23.27 -19.28
C ILE A 233 1.69 24.28 -18.16
N GLY A 234 1.12 25.43 -18.51
CA GLY A 234 0.64 26.44 -17.57
C GLY A 234 -0.81 26.24 -17.22
N VAL A 235 -1.13 26.34 -15.93
CA VAL A 235 -2.50 26.46 -15.44
C VAL A 235 -2.54 27.66 -14.50
N SER A 236 -3.49 28.57 -14.68
CA SER A 236 -3.61 29.74 -13.81
C SER A 236 -3.72 29.32 -12.33
N ASP A 237 -3.15 30.11 -11.42
CA ASP A 237 -3.22 29.81 -9.98
C ASP A 237 -4.67 29.76 -9.46
N GLU A 238 -5.60 30.45 -10.14
CA GLU A 238 -7.04 30.40 -9.87
C GLU A 238 -7.63 29.02 -10.21
N HIS A 239 -7.26 28.44 -11.36
CA HIS A 239 -7.82 27.16 -11.82
C HIS A 239 -7.04 25.94 -11.33
N ILE A 240 -5.85 26.10 -10.76
CA ILE A 240 -5.03 24.96 -10.31
C ILE A 240 -5.75 24.12 -9.24
N GLY A 241 -6.64 24.74 -8.45
CA GLY A 241 -7.48 24.05 -7.47
C GLY A 241 -8.42 23.01 -8.10
N LEU A 242 -8.86 23.23 -9.34
CA LEU A 242 -9.72 22.31 -10.10
C LEU A 242 -8.93 21.10 -10.60
N VAL A 243 -7.69 21.33 -11.05
CA VAL A 243 -6.77 20.28 -11.47
C VAL A 243 -6.35 19.42 -10.29
N LEU A 244 -6.02 20.04 -9.15
CA LEU A 244 -5.70 19.35 -7.90
C LEU A 244 -6.91 18.59 -7.34
N GLY A 245 -8.06 19.25 -7.26
CA GLY A 245 -9.24 18.77 -6.54
C GLY A 245 -9.05 18.76 -5.01
N ARG A 246 -10.14 18.68 -4.27
CA ARG A 246 -10.11 18.62 -2.79
C ARG A 246 -9.28 17.42 -2.32
N GLY A 247 -8.20 17.69 -1.59
CA GLY A 247 -7.26 16.64 -1.11
C GLY A 247 -6.39 16.01 -2.20
N GLY A 248 -6.25 16.64 -3.38
CA GLY A 248 -5.48 16.09 -4.50
C GLY A 248 -6.24 15.06 -5.34
N ARG A 249 -7.56 14.91 -5.13
CA ARG A 249 -8.37 13.88 -5.78
C ARG A 249 -8.31 13.90 -7.30
N ASN A 250 -8.49 15.07 -7.91
CA ASN A 250 -8.57 15.17 -9.37
C ASN A 250 -7.21 14.90 -10.00
N ILE A 251 -6.12 15.38 -9.40
CA ILE A 251 -4.78 15.13 -9.96
C ILE A 251 -4.37 13.67 -9.84
N MET A 252 -4.79 12.99 -8.75
CA MET A 252 -4.59 11.55 -8.59
C MET A 252 -5.36 10.76 -9.66
N GLU A 253 -6.61 11.12 -9.93
CA GLU A 253 -7.43 10.52 -10.99
C GLU A 253 -6.74 10.63 -12.36
N ILE A 254 -6.29 11.84 -12.73
CA ILE A 254 -5.62 12.09 -14.02
C ILE A 254 -4.32 11.28 -14.11
N THR A 255 -3.51 11.28 -13.06
CA THR A 255 -2.26 10.50 -13.00
C THR A 255 -2.53 9.01 -13.22
N GLN A 256 -3.55 8.47 -12.57
CA GLN A 256 -3.89 7.06 -12.65
C GLN A 256 -4.46 6.65 -14.01
N MET A 257 -5.41 7.43 -14.57
CA MET A 257 -6.06 7.09 -15.85
C MET A 257 -5.08 7.13 -17.03
N THR A 258 -4.09 8.02 -16.95
CA THR A 258 -3.19 8.30 -18.07
C THR A 258 -1.90 7.49 -17.97
N GLY A 259 -1.55 7.03 -16.76
CA GLY A 259 -0.24 6.46 -16.45
C GLY A 259 0.89 7.49 -16.52
N ALA A 260 0.58 8.78 -16.69
CA ALA A 260 1.57 9.85 -16.70
C ALA A 260 1.89 10.28 -15.27
N ARG A 261 3.15 10.61 -15.02
CA ARG A 261 3.58 11.25 -13.78
C ARG A 261 3.34 12.75 -13.88
N ILE A 262 2.57 13.33 -12.95
CA ILE A 262 2.24 14.75 -12.98
C ILE A 262 2.74 15.45 -11.71
N LYS A 263 3.52 16.52 -11.87
CA LYS A 263 4.04 17.37 -10.80
C LYS A 263 3.53 18.79 -10.97
N ILE A 264 3.02 19.38 -9.90
CA ILE A 264 2.59 20.77 -9.87
C ILE A 264 3.62 21.57 -9.05
N SER A 265 4.03 22.76 -9.52
CA SER A 265 4.93 23.64 -8.77
C SER A 265 4.32 24.08 -7.44
N ASP A 266 5.14 24.51 -6.48
CA ASP A 266 4.65 25.03 -5.21
C ASP A 266 3.88 26.35 -5.40
N ARG A 267 3.08 26.73 -4.41
CA ARG A 267 2.33 28.00 -4.46
C ARG A 267 3.31 29.17 -4.52
N GLY A 268 3.13 30.06 -5.50
CA GLY A 268 4.03 31.18 -5.75
C GLY A 268 5.20 30.86 -6.69
N ASP A 269 5.41 29.59 -7.08
CA ASP A 269 6.37 29.23 -8.12
C ASP A 269 5.69 29.16 -9.49
N PHE A 270 5.70 30.29 -10.19
CA PHE A 270 5.03 30.48 -11.48
C PHE A 270 5.97 30.31 -12.68
N MET A 271 5.40 30.06 -13.86
CA MET A 271 6.15 30.15 -15.11
C MET A 271 6.65 31.57 -15.34
N SER A 272 7.88 31.69 -15.83
CA SER A 272 8.55 32.98 -16.06
C SER A 272 7.70 33.92 -16.92
N GLY A 273 7.37 35.09 -16.36
CA GLY A 273 6.56 36.11 -17.04
C GLY A 273 5.05 35.89 -16.97
N THR A 274 4.57 34.92 -16.18
CA THR A 274 3.13 34.62 -16.01
C THR A 274 2.78 34.43 -14.53
N THR A 275 1.48 34.31 -14.24
CA THR A 275 0.94 33.86 -12.93
C THR A 275 0.50 32.39 -12.98
N ASP A 276 0.95 31.65 -13.98
CA ASP A 276 0.56 30.26 -14.18
C ASP A 276 1.45 29.33 -13.38
N ARG A 277 0.81 28.40 -12.67
CA ARG A 277 1.48 27.28 -12.02
C ARG A 277 1.98 26.31 -13.08
N LYS A 278 3.17 25.77 -12.85
CA LYS A 278 3.79 24.78 -13.74
C LYS A 278 3.20 23.41 -13.45
N VAL A 279 2.62 22.79 -14.46
CA VAL A 279 2.19 21.39 -14.41
C VAL A 279 3.10 20.59 -15.34
N THR A 280 4.01 19.82 -14.76
CA THR A 280 4.98 18.98 -15.49
C THR A 280 4.45 17.55 -15.58
N ILE A 281 4.28 17.05 -16.81
CA ILE A 281 3.74 15.74 -17.14
C ILE A 281 4.86 14.91 -17.79
N THR A 282 5.17 13.74 -17.24
CA THR A 282 6.21 12.84 -17.74
C THR A 282 5.61 11.46 -18.01
N GLY A 283 5.86 10.88 -19.20
CA GLY A 283 5.36 9.55 -19.54
C GLY A 283 5.56 9.18 -21.01
N SER A 284 4.82 8.17 -21.48
CA SER A 284 4.72 7.89 -22.92
C SER A 284 3.97 9.02 -23.63
N GLN A 285 4.18 9.19 -24.94
CA GLN A 285 3.48 10.22 -25.72
C GLN A 285 1.96 10.13 -25.57
N ARG A 286 1.42 8.89 -25.58
CA ARG A 286 -0.02 8.64 -25.34
C ARG A 286 -0.45 9.06 -23.93
N ALA A 287 0.33 8.72 -22.90
CA ALA A 287 0.04 9.08 -21.52
C ALA A 287 0.01 10.60 -21.33
N ILE A 288 1.00 11.31 -21.88
CA ILE A 288 1.10 12.77 -21.81
C ILE A 288 -0.11 13.42 -22.48
N GLN A 289 -0.45 13.01 -23.71
CA GLN A 289 -1.58 13.58 -24.44
C GLN A 289 -2.92 13.38 -23.71
N GLN A 290 -3.12 12.19 -23.14
CA GLN A 290 -4.33 11.93 -22.35
C GLN A 290 -4.38 12.79 -21.09
N ALA A 291 -3.26 12.94 -20.38
CA ALA A 291 -3.17 13.77 -19.18
C ALA A 291 -3.40 15.25 -19.49
N GLU A 292 -2.79 15.77 -20.56
CA GLU A 292 -3.01 17.13 -21.01
C GLU A 292 -4.48 17.39 -21.36
N THR A 293 -5.13 16.45 -22.06
CA THR A 293 -6.55 16.55 -22.42
C THR A 293 -7.43 16.60 -21.18
N MET A 294 -7.18 15.72 -20.21
CA MET A 294 -7.95 15.70 -18.96
C MET A 294 -7.75 16.95 -18.11
N ILE A 295 -6.52 17.47 -18.05
CA ILE A 295 -6.23 18.73 -17.33
C ILE A 295 -6.99 19.89 -17.98
N LYS A 296 -6.92 20.01 -19.31
CA LYS A 296 -7.69 21.03 -20.05
C LYS A 296 -9.19 20.92 -19.77
N GLN A 297 -9.76 19.72 -19.87
CA GLN A 297 -11.17 19.49 -19.55
C GLN A 297 -11.54 19.93 -18.13
N LYS A 298 -10.71 19.65 -17.11
CA LYS A 298 -11.00 20.08 -15.72
C LYS A 298 -10.96 21.61 -15.58
N VAL A 299 -10.09 22.29 -16.33
CA VAL A 299 -10.00 23.76 -16.34
C VAL A 299 -11.18 24.37 -17.12
N ASP A 300 -11.51 23.82 -18.29
CA ASP A 300 -12.58 24.32 -19.18
C ASP A 300 -13.97 24.11 -18.57
N SER A 301 -14.21 22.97 -17.89
CA SER A 301 -15.51 22.70 -17.25
C SER A 301 -15.91 23.66 -16.12
N ALA A 302 -15.00 24.55 -15.71
CA ALA A 302 -15.26 25.57 -14.69
C ALA A 302 -15.50 26.97 -15.28
N SER A 303 -14.89 27.31 -16.42
CA SER A 303 -15.14 28.60 -17.08
C SER A 303 -16.58 28.74 -17.59
N GLU A 304 -17.24 27.61 -17.90
CA GLU A 304 -18.66 27.56 -18.27
C GLU A 304 -19.63 27.74 -17.08
N ARG A 305 -19.18 27.55 -15.83
CA ARG A 305 -20.04 27.68 -14.63
C ARG A 305 -20.06 29.09 -14.03
N GLU A 306 -19.17 29.98 -14.48
CA GLU A 306 -19.12 31.37 -14.05
C GLU A 306 -19.93 32.31 -14.97
N THR A 307 -20.53 31.77 -16.04
CA THR A 307 -21.32 32.51 -17.04
C THR A 307 -22.83 32.25 -16.99
N GLU A 308 -23.30 31.45 -16.01
CA GLU A 308 -24.72 31.26 -15.67
C GLU A 308 -25.03 31.78 -14.26
#